data_AF-A0A412R2H7-F1
#
_entry.id   AF-A0A412R2H7-F1
#
_cell.length_a   1.000
_cell.length_b   1.000
_cell.length_c   1.000
_cell.angle_alpha   90.00
_cell.angle_beta   90.00
_cell.angle_gamma   90.00
#
_symmetry.space_group_name_H-M   'P 1'
#
loop_
_entity.id
_entity.type
_entity.pdbx_description
1 polymer ?
#
loop_
_entity_poly.entity_id
_entity_poly.type
_entity_poly.pdbx_seq_one_letter_code
_entity_poly.pdbx_strand_id
1 'polypeptide(L)'
;MIILVHKLKGSLYMGKIQENDARLQQLVSMARIGWWEVDFDEGVYYCSEFVADLLGIEGNKISAKDFENLICENYRERILEEFRSFRMIAG
;
A
#
# COMPACT_ATOMS: atom_id res chain seq x y z
N MET A 1 -9.55 -8.02 4.84
CA MET A 1 -8.30 -7.85 5.62
C MET A 1 -7.30 -7.16 4.70
N ILE A 2 -6.99 -5.90 4.97
CA ILE A 2 -6.00 -5.11 4.22
C ILE A 2 -4.72 -5.18 5.05
N ILE A 3 -3.64 -5.71 4.48
CA ILE A 3 -2.34 -5.81 5.16
C ILE A 3 -1.53 -4.57 4.80
N LEU A 4 -1.16 -3.78 5.81
CA LEU A 4 -0.17 -2.71 5.67
C LEU A 4 1.22 -3.35 5.58
N VAL A 5 1.91 -3.21 4.44
CA VAL A 5 3.31 -3.60 4.31
C VAL A 5 4.15 -2.34 4.31
N HIS A 6 4.88 -2.11 5.42
CA HIS A 6 5.85 -1.02 5.50
C HIS A 6 7.21 -1.55 5.04
N LYS A 7 7.67 -1.12 3.86
CA LYS A 7 8.95 -1.57 3.30
C LYS A 7 10.09 -0.69 3.83
N LEU A 8 10.72 -1.12 4.93
CA LEU A 8 11.99 -0.55 5.38
C LEU A 8 13.09 -0.89 4.37
N LYS A 9 13.65 0.11 3.68
CA LYS A 9 14.78 -0.05 2.74
C LYS A 9 16.04 -0.50 3.51
N GLY A 10 16.43 -1.78 3.38
CA GLY A 10 17.68 -2.33 3.92
C GLY A 10 18.45 -3.14 2.86
N SER A 11 19.57 -2.61 2.37
CA SER A 11 20.30 -3.00 1.15
C SER A 11 21.00 -4.38 1.14
N LEU A 12 20.85 -5.25 2.15
CA LEU A 12 21.67 -6.49 2.24
C LEU A 12 20.89 -7.81 2.09
N TYR A 13 19.54 -7.77 2.01
CA TYR A 13 18.68 -8.97 2.05
C TYR A 13 17.98 -9.34 0.72
N MET A 14 18.32 -8.66 -0.38
CA MET A 14 17.53 -8.67 -1.62
C MET A 14 17.42 -10.02 -2.36
N GLY A 15 18.41 -10.92 -2.29
CA GLY A 15 18.41 -12.15 -3.10
C GLY A 15 17.49 -13.29 -2.59
N LYS A 16 17.37 -13.45 -1.27
CA LYS A 16 16.52 -14.49 -0.65
C LYS A 16 15.06 -14.04 -0.46
N ILE A 17 14.84 -12.73 -0.43
CA ILE A 17 13.50 -12.13 -0.32
C ILE A 17 12.73 -12.30 -1.64
N GLN A 18 13.39 -12.21 -2.81
CA GLN A 18 12.70 -12.26 -4.12
C GLN A 18 11.91 -13.56 -4.40
N GLU A 19 12.44 -14.75 -4.09
CA GLU A 19 11.71 -16.02 -4.33
C GLU A 19 10.55 -16.19 -3.33
N ASN A 20 10.76 -15.76 -2.09
CA ASN A 20 9.73 -15.79 -1.07
C ASN A 20 8.62 -14.77 -1.36
N ASP A 21 8.99 -13.60 -1.87
CA ASP A 21 8.07 -12.53 -2.28
C ASP A 21 7.18 -12.99 -3.44
N ALA A 22 7.71 -13.67 -4.45
CA ALA A 22 6.90 -14.18 -5.56
C ALA A 22 5.86 -15.21 -5.07
N ARG A 23 6.26 -16.14 -4.19
CA ARG A 23 5.33 -17.12 -3.60
C ARG A 23 4.31 -16.45 -2.69
N LEU A 24 4.72 -15.46 -1.90
CA LEU A 24 3.83 -14.67 -1.05
C LEU A 24 2.83 -13.87 -1.88
N GLN A 25 3.27 -13.20 -2.94
CA GLN A 25 2.41 -12.48 -3.88
C GLN A 25 1.39 -13.42 -4.52
N GLN A 26 1.81 -14.62 -4.92
CA GLN A 26 0.91 -15.63 -5.47
C GLN A 26 -0.13 -16.10 -4.45
N LEU A 27 0.28 -16.39 -3.20
CA LEU A 27 -0.64 -16.77 -2.13
C LEU A 27 -1.64 -15.66 -1.78
N VAL A 28 -1.18 -14.42 -1.68
CA VAL A 28 -1.99 -13.23 -1.42
C VAL A 28 -3.00 -13.00 -2.55
N SER A 29 -2.56 -13.17 -3.81
CA SER A 29 -3.42 -13.09 -4.99
C SER A 29 -4.51 -14.18 -4.98
N MET A 30 -4.13 -15.45 -4.74
CA MET A 30 -5.08 -16.57 -4.67
C MET A 30 -6.09 -16.41 -3.54
N ALA A 31 -5.65 -15.90 -2.39
CA ALA A 31 -6.51 -15.64 -1.24
C ALA A 31 -7.39 -14.37 -1.40
N ARG A 32 -7.24 -13.63 -2.52
CA ARG A 32 -7.89 -12.33 -2.75
C ARG A 32 -7.66 -11.36 -1.59
N ILE A 33 -6.43 -11.32 -1.10
CA ILE A 33 -6.01 -10.39 -0.04
C ILE A 33 -5.41 -9.15 -0.71
N GLY A 34 -5.91 -7.98 -0.31
CA GLY A 34 -5.40 -6.70 -0.78
C GLY A 34 -4.19 -6.22 0.00
N TRP A 35 -3.19 -5.67 -0.70
CA TRP A 35 -2.09 -4.93 -0.11
C TRP A 35 -2.00 -3.53 -0.70
N TRP A 36 -1.47 -2.61 0.11
CA TRP A 36 -1.01 -1.31 -0.36
C TRP A 36 0.27 -0.92 0.38
N GLU A 37 1.10 -0.12 -0.27
CA GLU A 37 2.30 0.50 0.29
C GLU A 37 2.32 1.98 -0.09
N VAL A 38 3.04 2.78 0.69
CA VAL A 38 3.20 4.22 0.44
C VAL A 38 4.67 4.52 0.19
N ASP A 39 4.93 5.25 -0.88
CA ASP A 39 6.20 5.89 -1.13
C ASP A 39 6.08 7.36 -0.68
N PHE A 40 6.70 7.69 0.44
CA PHE A 40 6.66 9.03 1.00
C PHE A 40 7.50 10.04 0.22
N ASP A 41 8.54 9.59 -0.48
CA ASP A 41 9.43 10.44 -1.28
C ASP A 41 8.68 10.91 -2.54
N GLU A 42 7.98 9.99 -3.20
CA GLU A 42 7.18 10.29 -4.39
C GLU A 42 5.77 10.80 -4.07
N GLY A 43 5.26 10.59 -2.85
CA GLY A 43 3.91 10.98 -2.46
C GLY A 43 2.82 10.14 -3.14
N VAL A 44 3.11 8.86 -3.40
CA VAL A 44 2.24 7.94 -4.13
C VAL A 44 2.02 6.66 -3.35
N TYR A 45 0.90 6.01 -3.62
CA TYR A 45 0.55 4.72 -3.05
C TYR A 45 0.60 3.68 -4.15
N TYR A 46 1.12 2.49 -3.82
CA TYR A 46 1.03 1.33 -4.68
C TYR A 46 0.08 0.31 -4.07
N CYS A 47 -0.63 -0.45 -4.89
CA CYS A 47 -1.53 -1.50 -4.40
C CYS A 47 -1.45 -2.78 -5.24
N SER A 48 -2.06 -3.85 -4.75
CA SER A 48 -2.24 -5.06 -5.54
C SER A 48 -3.21 -4.83 -6.70
N GLU A 49 -3.07 -5.62 -7.77
CA GLU A 49 -4.06 -5.67 -8.87
C GLU A 49 -5.47 -5.96 -8.33
N PHE A 50 -5.59 -6.83 -7.34
CA PHE A 50 -6.86 -7.10 -6.67
C PHE A 50 -7.50 -5.86 -6.05
N VAL A 51 -6.73 -4.99 -5.40
CA VAL A 51 -7.25 -3.73 -4.84
C VAL A 51 -7.62 -2.77 -5.96
N ALA A 52 -6.80 -2.72 -7.02
CA ALA A 52 -7.08 -1.87 -8.17
C ALA A 52 -8.42 -2.23 -8.83
N ASP A 53 -8.63 -3.52 -9.11
CA ASP A 53 -9.86 -4.06 -9.66
C ASP A 53 -11.06 -3.84 -8.72
N LEU A 54 -10.87 -4.03 -7.42
CA LEU A 54 -11.92 -3.84 -6.42
C LEU A 54 -12.41 -2.39 -6.35
N LEU A 55 -11.49 -1.43 -6.51
CA LEU A 55 -11.77 0.00 -6.43
C LEU A 55 -12.06 0.63 -7.80
N GLY A 56 -11.89 -0.11 -8.90
CA GLY A 56 -12.11 0.38 -10.26
C GLY A 56 -11.09 1.44 -10.69
N ILE A 57 -9.85 1.35 -10.21
CA ILE A 57 -8.76 2.27 -10.57
C ILE A 57 -7.88 1.68 -11.67
N GLU A 58 -7.36 2.55 -12.54
CA GLU A 58 -6.46 2.12 -13.62
C GLU A 58 -5.02 1.93 -13.10
N GLY A 59 -4.52 0.70 -13.20
CA GLY A 59 -3.17 0.35 -12.77
C GLY A 59 -3.03 0.28 -11.25
N ASN A 60 -1.79 0.21 -10.78
CA ASN A 60 -1.47 -0.06 -9.37
C ASN A 60 -0.86 1.13 -8.63
N LYS A 61 -0.80 2.31 -9.24
CA LYS A 61 -0.23 3.54 -8.67
C LYS A 61 -1.33 4.57 -8.46
N ILE A 62 -1.46 5.05 -7.23
CA ILE A 62 -2.51 5.96 -6.79
C ILE A 62 -1.83 7.23 -6.28
N SER A 63 -2.28 8.41 -6.73
CA SER A 63 -1.77 9.66 -6.16
C SER A 63 -2.26 9.83 -4.72
N ALA A 64 -1.55 10.58 -3.87
CA ALA A 64 -2.04 10.87 -2.52
C ALA A 64 -3.46 11.47 -2.53
N LYS A 65 -3.74 12.38 -3.47
CA LYS A 65 -5.05 13.00 -3.62
C LYS A 65 -6.15 12.00 -3.98
N ASP A 66 -5.87 11.06 -4.89
CA ASP A 66 -6.85 10.05 -5.27
C ASP A 66 -7.08 9.05 -4.13
N PHE A 67 -6.01 8.69 -3.40
CA PHE A 67 -6.12 7.87 -2.20
C PHE A 67 -7.04 8.50 -1.15
N GLU A 68 -6.92 9.81 -0.90
CA GLU A 68 -7.82 10.53 0.01
C GLU A 68 -9.29 10.41 -0.40
N ASN A 69 -9.57 10.46 -1.70
CA ASN A 69 -10.92 10.33 -2.24
C ASN A 69 -11.46 8.90 -2.17
N LEU A 70 -10.58 7.88 -2.21
CA LEU A 70 -10.94 6.48 -2.04
C LEU A 70 -11.32 6.13 -0.59
N ILE A 71 -10.91 6.94 0.38
CA ILE A 71 -11.34 6.74 1.77
C ILE A 71 -12.81 7.14 1.91
N CYS A 72 -13.59 6.23 2.50
CA CYS A 72 -14.99 6.46 2.86
C CYS A 72 -15.12 7.78 3.65
N GLU A 73 -16.01 8.66 3.19
CA GLU A 73 -16.14 10.03 3.65
C GLU A 73 -16.24 10.16 5.18
N ASN A 74 -17.04 9.30 5.81
CA ASN A 74 -17.23 9.27 7.26
C ASN A 74 -15.96 8.96 8.07
N TYR A 75 -14.94 8.39 7.43
CA TYR A 75 -13.66 8.04 8.06
C TYR A 75 -12.49 8.86 7.54
N ARG A 76 -12.68 9.65 6.47
CA ARG A 76 -11.60 10.34 5.75
C ARG A 76 -10.76 11.23 6.66
N GLU A 77 -11.40 12.08 7.45
CA GLU A 77 -10.71 13.02 8.34
C GLU A 77 -9.85 12.30 9.38
N ARG A 78 -10.43 11.33 10.10
CA ARG A 78 -9.74 10.54 11.12
C ARG A 78 -8.52 9.80 10.53
N ILE A 79 -8.72 9.12 9.40
CA ILE A 79 -7.65 8.37 8.75
C ILE A 79 -6.54 9.32 8.29
N LEU A 80 -6.88 10.48 7.70
CA LEU A 80 -5.87 11.44 7.28
C LEU A 80 -5.08 12.04 8.44
N GLU A 81 -5.70 12.22 9.60
CA GLU A 81 -5.01 12.65 10.80
C GLU A 81 -4.02 11.58 11.29
N GLU A 82 -4.41 10.31 11.33
CA GLU A 82 -3.52 9.18 11.66
C GLU A 82 -2.31 9.13 10.69
N PHE A 83 -2.53 9.29 9.38
CA PHE A 83 -1.45 9.33 8.39
C PHE A 83 -0.50 10.51 8.57
N ARG A 84 -1.01 11.70 8.91
CA ARG A 84 -0.17 12.86 9.24
C ARG A 84 0.72 12.59 10.44
N SER A 85 0.19 11.96 11.48
CA SER A 85 0.97 11.54 12.65
C SER A 85 2.05 10.52 12.30
N PHE A 86 1.79 9.55 11.43
CA PHE A 86 2.81 8.60 10.98
C PHE A 86 3.93 9.26 10.18
N ARG A 87 3.61 10.17 9.26
CA ARG A 87 4.61 10.91 8.49
C ARG A 87 5.55 11.72 9.40
N MET A 88 5.02 12.29 10.49
CA MET A 88 5.81 13.04 11.47
C MET A 88 6.74 12.17 12.33
N ILE A 89 6.48 10.86 12.44
CA ILE A 89 7.29 9.93 13.23
C ILE A 89 8.34 9.22 12.35
N ALA A 90 8.08 9.11 11.04
CA ALA A 90 8.94 8.40 10.08
C ALA A 90 9.94 9.29 9.33
N GLY A 91 9.83 10.62 9.46
CA GLY A 91 10.79 11.61 8.92
C GLY A 91 11.67 12.21 10.00
#